data_AF-A0A9P0K8S1-F1
#
_entry.id   AF-A0A9P0K8S1-F1
#
_cell.length_a   1.000
_cell.length_b   1.000
_cell.length_c   1.000
_cell.angle_alpha   90.00
_cell.angle_beta   90.00
_cell.angle_gamma   90.00
#
_symmetry.space_group_name_H-M   'P 1'
#
loop_
_entity.id
_entity.type
_entity.pdbx_description
1 polymer ?
#
loop_
_entity_poly.entity_id
_entity_poly.type
_entity_poly.pdbx_seq_one_letter_code
_entity_poly.pdbx_strand_id
1 'polypeptide(L)'
;MKICLRYLGDPGYQQGIGQELGVSQATVSRTVDRVVNSMVAQSNEWIKFPTTNHELKEVMRIWQSMYKFPTAIGVVDCTDIGILKPTRHGDGYINRKGKPTLNVQATCDAREIFTSVDVSWCGSMHDSRIWRNSQTRSQLINKANVVLLGDDSYGIEPCLMTPFRNPTPGAEINYNKVLKQERVIIECCFLFYSMFAA
;
A
#
# COMPACT_ATOMS: atom_id res chain seq x y z
N MET A 1 6.53 24.90 5.37
CA MET A 1 7.09 23.53 5.36
C MET A 1 7.36 23.00 6.76
N LYS A 2 8.13 23.71 7.62
CA LYS A 2 8.44 23.30 9.01
C LYS A 2 7.24 22.82 9.84
N ILE A 3 6.12 23.58 9.81
CA ILE A 3 4.88 23.21 10.53
C ILE A 3 4.34 21.84 10.08
N CYS A 4 4.26 21.59 8.77
CA CYS A 4 3.74 20.34 8.23
C CYS A 4 4.69 19.17 8.54
N LEU A 5 5.99 19.35 8.35
CA LEU A 5 6.98 18.32 8.70
C LEU A 5 6.96 17.98 10.20
N ARG A 6 6.81 18.99 11.06
CA ARG A 6 6.67 18.81 12.52
C ARG A 6 5.41 18.02 12.88
N TYR A 7 4.31 18.26 12.18
CA TYR A 7 3.05 17.53 12.38
C TYR A 7 3.11 16.09 11.86
N LEU A 8 3.76 15.85 10.71
CA LEU A 8 3.88 14.51 10.14
C LEU A 8 4.91 13.62 10.86
N GLY A 9 5.95 14.21 11.45
CA GLY A 9 7.00 13.46 12.15
C GLY A 9 6.67 13.05 13.59
N ASP A 10 5.69 13.71 14.21
CA ASP A 10 5.15 13.37 15.53
C ASP A 10 3.73 13.95 15.57
N PRO A 11 2.71 13.14 15.21
CA PRO A 11 1.33 13.58 15.05
C PRO A 11 0.67 13.86 16.42
N GLY A 12 1.08 14.95 17.05
CA GLY A 12 0.41 15.52 18.21
C GLY A 12 -0.84 16.32 17.84
N TYR A 13 -1.51 16.87 18.85
CA TYR A 13 -2.61 17.82 18.62
C TYR A 13 -2.08 19.09 17.94
N GLN A 14 -2.74 19.54 16.88
CA GLN A 14 -2.36 20.77 16.15
C GLN A 14 -2.26 22.01 17.07
N GLN A 15 -2.99 22.01 18.20
CA GLN A 15 -2.88 23.04 19.23
C GLN A 15 -1.48 23.07 19.88
N GLY A 16 -0.90 21.92 20.20
CA GLY A 16 0.44 21.82 20.80
C GLY A 16 1.51 22.35 19.84
N ILE A 17 1.43 21.99 18.56
CA ILE A 17 2.32 22.51 17.52
C ILE A 17 2.16 24.03 17.35
N GLY A 18 0.92 24.52 17.42
CA GLY A 18 0.64 25.95 17.39
C GLY A 18 1.35 26.69 18.52
N GLN A 19 1.26 26.15 19.75
CA GLN A 19 1.93 26.71 20.91
C GLN A 19 3.48 26.65 20.78
N GLU A 20 4.03 25.51 20.35
CA GLU A 20 5.48 25.32 20.15
C GLU A 20 6.04 26.31 19.13
N LEU A 21 5.32 26.57 18.05
CA LEU A 21 5.78 27.38 16.93
C LEU A 21 5.27 28.84 16.97
N GLY A 22 4.51 29.22 18.00
CA GLY A 22 3.98 30.58 18.17
C GLY A 22 2.92 30.98 17.14
N VAL A 23 2.11 30.03 16.67
CA VAL A 23 1.05 30.26 15.67
C VAL A 23 -0.30 29.71 16.12
N SER A 24 -1.40 30.22 15.56
CA SER A 24 -2.73 29.68 15.85
C SER A 24 -2.90 28.27 15.27
N GLN A 25 -3.70 27.42 15.94
CA GLN A 25 -4.04 26.08 15.43
C GLN A 25 -4.63 26.13 14.01
N ALA A 26 -5.44 27.15 13.69
CA ALA A 26 -5.97 27.34 12.34
C ALA A 26 -4.86 27.55 11.29
N THR A 27 -3.76 28.21 11.66
CA THR A 27 -2.59 28.36 10.79
C THR A 27 -1.86 27.03 10.60
N VAL A 28 -1.80 26.19 11.64
CA VAL A 28 -1.28 24.82 11.55
C VAL A 28 -2.11 24.00 10.57
N SER A 29 -3.43 23.93 10.74
CA SER A 29 -4.34 23.21 9.85
C SER A 29 -4.15 23.63 8.39
N ARG A 30 -4.30 24.93 8.09
CA ARG A 30 -4.14 25.44 6.71
C ARG A 30 -2.77 25.15 6.12
N THR A 31 -1.72 25.14 6.93
CA THR A 31 -0.36 24.83 6.46
C THR A 31 -0.20 23.35 6.16
N VAL A 32 -0.71 22.47 7.03
CA VAL A 32 -0.71 21.02 6.80
C VAL A 32 -1.52 20.72 5.54
N ASP A 33 -2.75 21.21 5.45
CA ASP A 33 -3.64 20.99 4.30
C ASP A 33 -2.98 21.44 2.99
N ARG A 34 -2.41 22.65 2.96
CA ARG A 34 -1.75 23.17 1.75
C ARG A 34 -0.56 22.31 1.33
N VAL A 35 0.28 21.89 2.26
CA VAL A 35 1.49 21.12 1.95
C VAL A 35 1.11 19.70 1.53
N VAL A 36 0.24 19.02 2.27
CA VAL A 36 -0.23 17.66 1.94
C VAL A 36 -0.91 17.65 0.57
N ASN A 37 -1.81 18.60 0.29
CA ASN A 37 -2.45 18.68 -1.03
C ASN A 37 -1.44 18.92 -2.16
N SER A 38 -0.38 19.69 -1.91
CA SER A 38 0.68 19.88 -2.90
C SER A 38 1.50 18.61 -3.14
N MET A 39 1.77 17.83 -2.08
CA MET A 39 2.44 16.53 -2.18
C MET A 39 1.57 15.51 -2.92
N VAL A 40 0.28 15.44 -2.60
CA VAL A 40 -0.68 14.57 -3.29
C VAL A 40 -0.80 14.95 -4.77
N ALA A 41 -0.82 16.25 -5.10
CA ALA A 41 -0.87 16.69 -6.50
C ALA A 41 0.37 16.27 -7.32
N GLN A 42 1.50 16.03 -6.66
CA GLN A 42 2.74 15.58 -7.28
C GLN A 42 3.01 14.09 -7.08
N SER A 43 2.15 13.35 -6.36
CA SER A 43 2.42 11.96 -5.95
C SER A 43 2.69 11.04 -7.14
N ASN A 44 2.00 11.30 -8.25
CA ASN A 44 2.16 10.58 -9.51
C ASN A 44 3.56 10.69 -10.12
N GLU A 45 4.41 11.61 -9.66
CA GLU A 45 5.81 11.69 -10.09
C GLU A 45 6.71 10.63 -9.45
N TRP A 46 6.33 10.16 -8.26
CA TRP A 46 7.12 9.23 -7.45
C TRP A 46 6.48 7.86 -7.31
N ILE A 47 5.15 7.79 -7.25
CA ILE A 47 4.37 6.55 -7.19
C ILE A 47 3.96 6.20 -8.62
N LYS A 48 4.80 5.44 -9.30
CA LYS A 48 4.60 5.05 -10.71
C LYS A 48 4.55 3.54 -10.85
N PHE A 49 3.44 3.04 -11.39
CA PHE A 49 3.31 1.64 -11.73
C PHE A 49 3.95 1.38 -13.09
N PRO A 50 4.79 0.34 -13.26
CA PRO A 50 5.39 0.04 -14.57
C PRO A 50 4.29 -0.44 -15.53
N THR A 51 4.16 0.20 -16.70
CA THR A 51 3.08 -0.12 -17.66
C THR A 51 3.61 -0.54 -19.02
N THR A 52 4.77 0.00 -19.42
CA THR A 52 5.41 -0.34 -20.69
C THR A 52 6.17 -1.66 -20.58
N ASN A 53 6.29 -2.38 -21.70
CA ASN A 53 7.05 -3.64 -21.71
C ASN A 53 8.54 -3.44 -21.36
N HIS A 54 9.08 -2.24 -21.59
CA HIS A 54 10.45 -1.90 -21.20
C HIS A 54 10.57 -1.77 -19.67
N GLU A 55 9.70 -0.98 -19.04
CA GLU A 55 9.67 -0.82 -17.58
C GLU A 55 9.44 -2.16 -16.86
N LEU A 56 8.48 -2.95 -17.36
CA LEU A 56 8.18 -4.27 -16.79
C LEU A 56 9.39 -5.20 -16.82
N LYS A 57 10.15 -5.21 -17.91
CA LYS A 57 11.40 -5.99 -18.00
C LYS A 57 12.47 -5.50 -17.04
N GLU A 58 12.62 -4.19 -16.87
CA GLU A 58 13.61 -3.63 -15.96
C GLU A 58 13.26 -3.92 -14.50
N VAL A 59 12.01 -3.72 -14.10
CA VAL A 59 11.55 -4.04 -12.74
C VAL A 59 11.68 -5.53 -12.44
N MET A 60 11.37 -6.40 -13.41
CA MET A 60 11.58 -7.85 -13.29
C MET A 60 13.07 -8.20 -13.13
N ARG A 61 13.96 -7.55 -13.89
CA ARG A 61 15.41 -7.76 -13.76
C ARG A 61 15.91 -7.36 -12.38
N ILE A 62 15.43 -6.24 -11.85
CA ILE A 62 15.75 -5.79 -10.48
C ILE A 62 15.23 -6.81 -9.47
N TRP A 63 13.98 -7.28 -9.62
CA TRP A 63 13.41 -8.30 -8.75
C TRP A 63 14.27 -9.56 -8.71
N GLN A 64 14.62 -10.11 -9.87
CA GLN A 64 15.48 -11.30 -10.00
C GLN A 64 16.88 -11.13 -9.38
N SER A 65 17.39 -9.89 -9.29
CA SER A 65 18.69 -9.62 -8.68
C SER A 65 18.66 -9.66 -7.15
N MET A 66 17.48 -9.52 -6.54
CA MET A 66 17.29 -9.43 -5.09
C MET A 66 16.50 -10.62 -4.51
N TYR A 67 15.66 -11.23 -5.34
CA TYR A 67 14.64 -12.19 -4.95
C TYR A 67 14.56 -13.37 -5.94
N LYS A 68 13.75 -14.39 -5.62
CA LYS A 68 13.73 -15.69 -6.30
C LYS A 68 12.56 -15.87 -7.27
N PHE A 69 11.46 -15.13 -7.14
CA PHE A 69 10.35 -15.25 -8.09
C PHE A 69 10.73 -14.65 -9.47
N PRO A 70 10.80 -15.47 -10.53
CA PRO A 70 11.44 -15.05 -11.78
C PRO A 70 10.63 -14.01 -12.55
N THR A 71 9.31 -14.04 -12.47
CA THR A 71 8.42 -13.15 -13.24
C THR A 71 7.79 -12.06 -12.39
N ALA A 72 8.20 -11.95 -11.12
CA ALA A 72 7.63 -10.98 -10.21
C ALA A 72 8.15 -9.57 -10.52
N ILE A 73 7.26 -8.59 -10.41
CA ILE A 73 7.57 -7.16 -10.54
C ILE A 73 7.28 -6.38 -9.26
N GLY A 74 6.74 -7.04 -8.25
CA GLY A 74 6.30 -6.39 -7.03
C GLY A 74 5.40 -7.27 -6.17
N VAL A 75 4.98 -6.70 -5.05
CA VAL A 75 4.02 -7.28 -4.11
C VAL A 75 2.78 -6.41 -4.10
N VAL A 76 1.61 -7.02 -3.89
CA VAL A 76 0.35 -6.33 -3.59
C VAL A 76 -0.14 -6.74 -2.21
N ASP A 77 -0.64 -5.77 -1.46
CA ASP A 77 -1.28 -6.01 -0.17
C ASP A 77 -2.18 -4.83 0.23
N CYS A 78 -2.97 -5.06 1.28
CA CYS A 78 -3.90 -4.10 1.83
C CYS A 78 -3.54 -3.77 3.29
N THR A 79 -3.76 -2.52 3.70
CA THR A 79 -3.65 -2.10 5.10
C THR A 79 -4.84 -1.25 5.51
N ASP A 80 -5.31 -1.48 6.74
CA ASP A 80 -6.35 -0.66 7.35
C ASP A 80 -5.75 0.64 7.92
N ILE A 81 -6.19 1.78 7.41
CA ILE A 81 -5.84 3.10 7.95
C ILE A 81 -7.00 3.65 8.78
N GLY A 82 -6.75 3.93 10.06
CA GLY A 82 -7.76 4.46 10.98
C GLY A 82 -8.31 5.81 10.54
N ILE A 83 -9.63 5.97 10.62
CA ILE A 83 -10.30 7.24 10.33
C ILE A 83 -11.33 7.57 11.41
N LEU A 84 -11.74 8.83 11.45
CA LEU A 84 -12.98 9.20 12.15
C LEU A 84 -14.17 8.57 11.41
N LYS A 85 -15.06 7.90 12.15
CA LYS A 85 -16.25 7.27 11.56
C LYS A 85 -17.08 8.34 10.81
N PRO A 86 -17.30 8.19 9.49
CA PRO A 86 -18.10 9.15 8.74
C PRO A 86 -19.54 9.19 9.25
N THR A 87 -20.16 10.36 9.25
CA THR A 87 -21.56 10.54 9.68
C THR A 87 -22.55 9.85 8.73
N ARG A 88 -22.24 9.81 7.43
CA ARG A 88 -23.05 9.14 6.40
C ARG A 88 -22.40 7.82 6.01
N HIS A 89 -23.19 6.74 6.01
CA HIS A 89 -22.74 5.38 5.65
C HIS A 89 -21.52 4.88 6.46
N GLY A 90 -21.33 5.38 7.69
CA GLY A 90 -20.15 5.08 8.50
C GLY A 90 -19.96 3.60 8.82
N ASP A 91 -21.03 2.79 8.79
CA ASP A 91 -20.95 1.34 9.03
C ASP A 91 -20.15 0.62 7.94
N GLY A 92 -20.13 1.15 6.71
CA GLY A 92 -19.30 0.60 5.63
C GLY A 92 -17.80 0.71 5.92
N TYR A 93 -17.38 1.61 6.81
CA TYR A 93 -15.99 1.81 7.17
C TYR A 93 -15.56 0.96 8.37
N ILE A 94 -16.47 0.19 8.97
CA ILE A 94 -16.13 -0.69 10.09
C ILE A 94 -15.45 -1.94 9.54
N ASN A 95 -14.17 -2.12 9.87
CA ASN A 95 -13.45 -3.34 9.50
C ASN A 95 -13.88 -4.55 10.34
N ARG A 96 -13.30 -5.71 10.04
CA ARG A 96 -13.55 -6.97 10.77
C ARG A 96 -13.20 -6.89 12.26
N LYS A 97 -12.40 -5.91 12.67
CA LYS A 97 -12.02 -5.65 14.07
C LYS A 97 -12.94 -4.64 14.77
N GLY A 98 -14.02 -4.21 14.12
CA GLY A 98 -14.98 -3.26 14.71
C GLY A 98 -14.50 -1.79 14.70
N LYS A 99 -13.44 -1.46 13.96
CA LYS A 99 -12.85 -0.11 13.93
C LYS A 99 -13.16 0.62 12.61
N PRO A 100 -13.47 1.93 12.64
CA PRO A 100 -13.62 2.75 11.44
C PRO A 100 -12.27 2.95 10.74
N THR A 101 -12.17 2.48 9.51
CA THR A 101 -10.93 2.45 8.72
C THR A 101 -11.22 2.64 7.23
N LEU A 102 -10.21 3.09 6.49
CA LEU A 102 -10.08 2.90 5.05
C LEU A 102 -9.24 1.65 4.80
N ASN A 103 -9.66 0.80 3.87
CA ASN A 103 -8.82 -0.29 3.40
C ASN A 103 -8.00 0.22 2.21
N VAL A 104 -6.69 0.37 2.40
CA VAL A 104 -5.77 0.93 1.41
C VAL A 104 -5.02 -0.21 0.74
N GLN A 105 -5.23 -0.40 -0.57
CA GLN A 105 -4.41 -1.31 -1.36
C GLN A 105 -3.17 -0.58 -1.85
N ALA A 106 -2.01 -1.23 -1.74
CA ALA A 106 -0.78 -0.73 -2.32
C ALA A 106 -0.02 -1.83 -3.05
N THR A 107 0.83 -1.43 -3.98
CA THR A 107 1.89 -2.27 -4.54
C THR A 107 3.24 -1.66 -4.25
N CYS A 108 4.27 -2.47 -4.09
CA CYS A 108 5.65 -2.00 -3.97
C CYS A 108 6.60 -2.80 -4.87
N ASP A 109 7.70 -2.16 -5.28
CA ASP A 109 8.77 -2.81 -6.05
C ASP A 109 9.81 -3.47 -5.13
N ALA A 110 10.82 -4.09 -5.73
CA ALA A 110 11.93 -4.75 -5.03
C ALA A 110 12.75 -3.83 -4.11
N ARG A 111 12.59 -2.50 -4.21
CA ARG A 111 13.33 -1.50 -3.43
C ARG A 111 12.48 -0.89 -2.32
N GLU A 112 11.37 -1.54 -1.96
CA GLU A 112 10.45 -1.06 -0.92
C GLU A 112 9.83 0.31 -1.27
N ILE A 113 9.64 0.60 -2.57
CA ILE A 113 9.01 1.83 -3.04
C ILE A 113 7.59 1.51 -3.48
N PHE A 114 6.60 2.27 -2.98
CA PHE A 114 5.23 2.18 -3.47
C PHE A 114 5.13 2.52 -4.95
N THR A 115 4.53 1.62 -5.72
CA THR A 115 4.31 1.77 -7.17
C THR A 115 2.85 2.04 -7.53
N SER A 116 1.93 1.75 -6.61
CA SER A 116 0.51 2.09 -6.71
C SER A 116 -0.07 2.18 -5.30
N VAL A 117 -1.01 3.09 -5.09
CA VAL A 117 -1.77 3.22 -3.83
C VAL A 117 -3.22 3.59 -4.17
N ASP A 118 -4.18 2.84 -3.65
CA ASP A 118 -5.61 3.11 -3.78
C ASP A 118 -6.26 3.24 -2.39
N VAL A 119 -6.75 4.44 -2.09
CA VAL A 119 -7.36 4.83 -0.80
C VAL A 119 -8.89 4.92 -0.88
N SER A 120 -9.50 4.40 -1.94
CA SER A 120 -10.92 4.65 -2.26
C SER A 120 -11.90 3.69 -1.57
N TRP A 121 -11.41 2.78 -0.71
CA TRP A 121 -12.20 1.66 -0.21
C TRP A 121 -12.46 1.74 1.28
N CYS A 122 -13.70 1.45 1.66
CA CYS A 122 -14.09 1.39 3.05
C CYS A 122 -13.49 0.17 3.76
N GLY A 123 -13.22 0.26 5.06
CA GLY A 123 -12.62 -0.81 5.87
C GLY A 123 -13.34 -2.16 5.90
N SER A 124 -14.62 -2.21 5.55
CA SER A 124 -15.36 -3.48 5.43
C SER A 124 -15.06 -4.26 4.14
N MET A 125 -14.40 -3.64 3.16
CA MET A 125 -14.16 -4.23 1.85
C MET A 125 -13.07 -5.30 1.92
N HIS A 126 -13.31 -6.43 1.26
CA HIS A 126 -12.33 -7.51 1.13
C HIS A 126 -11.27 -7.18 0.08
N ASP A 127 -10.03 -7.57 0.34
CA ASP A 127 -8.87 -7.28 -0.51
C ASP A 127 -9.04 -7.85 -1.93
N SER A 128 -9.60 -9.05 -2.05
CA SER A 128 -9.96 -9.64 -3.34
C SER A 128 -11.02 -8.84 -4.13
N ARG A 129 -11.91 -8.10 -3.46
CA ARG A 129 -12.83 -7.17 -4.15
C ARG A 129 -12.08 -5.93 -4.62
N ILE A 130 -11.17 -5.39 -3.81
CA ILE A 130 -10.36 -4.23 -4.17
C ILE A 130 -9.49 -4.57 -5.39
N TRP A 131 -8.74 -5.68 -5.35
CA TRP A 131 -7.93 -6.18 -6.46
C TRP A 131 -8.71 -6.33 -7.77
N ARG A 132 -9.91 -6.94 -7.72
CA ARG A 132 -10.74 -7.11 -8.93
C ARG A 132 -11.12 -5.82 -9.62
N ASN A 133 -11.16 -4.71 -8.88
CA ASN A 133 -11.51 -3.38 -9.39
C ASN A 133 -10.29 -2.47 -9.53
N SER A 134 -9.06 -2.96 -9.31
CA SER A 134 -7.87 -2.13 -9.34
C SER A 134 -7.37 -1.87 -10.76
N GLN A 135 -6.81 -0.68 -10.96
CA GLN A 135 -6.20 -0.30 -12.23
C GLN A 135 -4.96 -1.16 -12.54
N THR A 136 -4.19 -1.53 -11.51
CA THR A 136 -3.01 -2.38 -11.64
C THR A 136 -3.37 -3.76 -12.18
N ARG A 137 -4.46 -4.37 -11.70
CA ARG A 137 -4.97 -5.64 -12.24
C ARG A 137 -5.34 -5.50 -13.72
N SER A 138 -6.10 -4.47 -14.08
CA SER A 138 -6.51 -4.21 -15.47
C SER A 138 -5.31 -4.06 -16.42
N GLN A 139 -4.21 -3.46 -15.95
CA GLN A 139 -2.98 -3.29 -16.74
C GLN A 139 -2.18 -4.60 -16.89
N LEU A 140 -2.25 -5.50 -15.91
CA LEU A 140 -1.44 -6.72 -15.88
C LEU A 140 -2.15 -7.98 -16.40
N ILE A 141 -3.47 -8.07 -16.32
CA ILE A 141 -4.20 -9.33 -16.57
C ILE A 141 -3.92 -9.97 -17.94
N ASN A 142 -3.60 -9.14 -18.94
CA ASN A 142 -3.28 -9.57 -20.31
C ASN A 142 -1.77 -9.59 -20.62
N LYS A 143 -0.91 -9.39 -19.61
CA LYS A 143 0.55 -9.44 -19.76
C LYS A 143 1.04 -10.85 -19.45
N ALA A 144 1.73 -11.46 -20.41
CA ALA A 144 2.36 -12.76 -20.19
C ALA A 144 3.61 -12.61 -19.32
N ASN A 145 3.82 -13.57 -18.41
CA ASN A 145 5.02 -13.68 -17.57
C ASN A 145 5.32 -12.44 -16.70
N VAL A 146 4.28 -11.76 -16.23
CA VAL A 146 4.40 -10.63 -15.29
C VAL A 146 3.42 -10.86 -14.16
N VAL A 147 3.95 -10.97 -12.94
CA VAL A 147 3.12 -11.25 -11.76
C VAL A 147 3.40 -10.29 -10.61
N LEU A 148 2.38 -10.01 -9.83
CA LEU A 148 2.51 -9.54 -8.45
C LEU A 148 2.42 -10.74 -7.50
N LEU A 149 3.02 -10.59 -6.32
CA LEU A 149 2.86 -11.55 -5.22
C LEU A 149 1.81 -11.02 -4.23
N GLY A 150 0.83 -11.84 -3.86
CA GLY A 150 -0.24 -11.49 -2.91
C GLY A 150 -0.37 -12.52 -1.77
N ASP A 151 -1.14 -12.18 -0.74
CA ASP A 151 -1.50 -13.11 0.34
C ASP A 151 -2.60 -14.11 -0.08
N ASP A 152 -3.07 -14.90 0.88
CA ASP A 152 -4.14 -15.88 0.70
C ASP A 152 -5.55 -15.29 0.66
N SER A 153 -5.70 -13.99 0.96
CA SER A 153 -6.94 -13.23 0.85
C SER A 153 -7.32 -12.96 -0.61
N TYR A 154 -6.32 -12.98 -1.52
CA TYR A 154 -6.52 -12.89 -2.96
C TYR A 154 -6.75 -14.25 -3.62
N GLY A 155 -7.38 -14.22 -4.80
CA GLY A 155 -7.45 -15.38 -5.69
C GLY A 155 -6.24 -15.42 -6.62
N ILE A 156 -5.78 -16.63 -6.97
CA ILE A 156 -4.73 -16.80 -7.98
C ILE A 156 -5.23 -16.34 -9.36
N GLU A 157 -4.40 -15.60 -10.09
CA GLU A 157 -4.68 -15.11 -11.44
C GLU A 157 -3.40 -15.13 -12.30
N PRO A 158 -3.48 -15.03 -13.64
CA PRO A 158 -2.30 -14.98 -14.51
C PRO A 158 -1.27 -13.90 -14.16
N CYS A 159 -1.73 -12.82 -13.50
CA CYS A 159 -0.89 -11.71 -13.05
C CYS A 159 -0.73 -11.64 -11.52
N LEU A 160 -1.23 -12.60 -10.75
CA LEU A 160 -1.17 -12.59 -9.29
C LEU A 160 -0.92 -14.00 -8.73
N MET A 161 0.23 -14.17 -8.08
CA MET A 161 0.59 -15.40 -7.40
C MET A 161 0.26 -15.30 -5.91
N THR A 162 -0.41 -16.32 -5.39
CA THR A 162 -0.83 -16.43 -3.98
C THR A 162 -0.29 -17.74 -3.39
N PRO A 163 -0.21 -17.86 -2.05
CA PRO A 163 0.24 -19.11 -1.42
C PRO A 163 -0.75 -20.26 -1.65
N PHE A 164 -0.24 -21.50 -1.67
CA PHE A 164 -1.07 -22.69 -1.54
C PHE A 164 -1.74 -22.69 -0.16
N ARG A 165 -3.06 -22.81 -0.10
CA ARG A 165 -3.81 -22.82 1.18
C ARG A 165 -3.55 -24.06 2.01
N ASN A 166 -3.41 -25.21 1.36
CA ASN A 166 -3.12 -26.50 1.99
C ASN A 166 -1.88 -27.13 1.32
N PRO A 167 -0.67 -26.63 1.60
CA PRO A 167 0.54 -27.06 0.91
C PRO A 167 0.93 -28.48 1.31
N THR A 168 1.24 -29.30 0.33
CA THR A 168 1.84 -30.62 0.49
C THR A 168 3.33 -30.50 0.83
N PRO A 169 3.89 -31.46 1.59
CA PRO A 169 5.32 -31.46 1.90
C PRO A 169 6.21 -31.43 0.65
N GLY A 170 7.29 -30.65 0.72
CA GLY A 170 8.22 -30.49 -0.39
C GLY A 170 8.05 -29.16 -1.12
N ALA A 171 7.68 -29.22 -2.40
CA ALA A 171 7.71 -28.05 -3.28
C ALA A 171 6.73 -26.94 -2.88
N GLU A 172 5.50 -27.27 -2.48
CA GLU A 172 4.47 -26.27 -2.14
C GLU A 172 4.79 -25.54 -0.84
N ILE A 173 5.30 -26.24 0.19
CA ILE A 173 5.81 -25.60 1.41
C ILE A 173 7.00 -24.69 1.10
N ASN A 174 7.95 -25.15 0.27
CA ASN A 174 9.09 -24.34 -0.13
C ASN A 174 8.67 -23.09 -0.91
N TYR A 175 7.73 -23.23 -1.83
CA TYR A 175 7.12 -22.12 -2.55
C TYR A 175 6.48 -21.12 -1.58
N ASN A 176 5.62 -21.56 -0.67
CA ASN A 176 4.96 -20.68 0.30
C ASN A 176 5.97 -19.97 1.21
N LYS A 177 7.06 -20.67 1.59
CA LYS A 177 8.13 -20.09 2.40
C LYS A 177 8.83 -18.96 1.65
N VAL A 178 9.19 -19.16 0.38
CA VAL A 178 9.82 -18.12 -0.44
C VAL A 178 8.85 -16.97 -0.70
N LEU A 179 7.60 -17.26 -1.04
CA LEU A 179 6.57 -16.25 -1.26
C LEU A 179 6.39 -15.36 -0.03
N LYS A 180 6.30 -15.96 1.16
CA LYS A 180 6.20 -15.23 2.43
C LYS A 180 7.43 -14.36 2.69
N GLN A 181 8.62 -14.84 2.38
CA GLN A 181 9.87 -14.09 2.56
C GLN A 181 9.91 -12.85 1.65
N GLU A 182 9.55 -12.99 0.37
CA GLU A 182 9.58 -11.87 -0.57
C GLU A 182 8.45 -10.87 -0.33
N ARG A 183 7.28 -11.36 0.12
CA ARG A 183 6.17 -10.47 0.47
C ARG A 183 6.45 -9.56 1.67
N VAL A 184 7.40 -9.90 2.53
CA VAL A 184 7.70 -9.10 3.74
C VAL A 184 8.04 -7.64 3.42
N ILE A 185 8.50 -7.34 2.21
CA ILE A 185 8.88 -5.99 1.79
C ILE A 185 7.71 -5.01 1.83
N ILE A 186 6.48 -5.47 1.56
CA ILE A 186 5.31 -4.59 1.60
C ILE A 186 4.91 -4.28 3.04
N GLU A 187 5.12 -5.24 3.94
CA GLU A 187 4.95 -5.03 5.38
C GLU A 187 5.98 -4.02 5.88
N CYS A 188 7.23 -4.07 5.39
CA CYS A 188 8.23 -3.03 5.68
C CYS A 188 7.76 -1.65 5.22
N CYS A 189 7.19 -1.55 4.01
CA CYS A 189 6.63 -0.29 3.50
C CYS A 189 5.50 0.26 4.40
N PHE A 190 4.57 -0.60 4.83
CA PHE A 190 3.48 -0.20 5.71
C PHE A 190 3.93 0.06 7.16
N LEU A 191 4.89 -0.72 7.67
CA LEU A 191 5.39 -0.56 9.04
C LEU A 191 6.20 0.72 9.19
N PHE A 192 6.97 1.12 8.17
CA PHE A 192 7.57 2.44 8.11
C PHE A 192 6.52 3.54 8.30
N TYR A 193 5.34 3.40 7.70
CA TYR A 193 4.23 4.33 7.93
C TYR A 193 3.70 4.26 9.38
N SER A 194 3.53 3.07 9.94
CA SER A 194 2.98 2.89 11.30
C SER A 194 3.89 3.45 12.41
N MET A 195 5.22 3.46 12.20
CA MET A 195 6.19 3.99 13.16
C MET A 195 6.15 5.52 13.28
N PHE A 196 5.62 6.22 12.28
CA PHE A 196 5.41 7.69 12.31
C PHE A 196 3.97 8.08 12.62
N ALA A 197 3.04 7.12 12.68
CA ALA A 197 1.61 7.35 12.86
C ALA A 197 1.06 6.97 14.25
N ALA A 198 1.92 6.56 15.18
CA ALA A 198 1.61 6.26 16.59
C ALA A 198 2.10 7.37 17.50
#